data_AF-A0ABD2U4H5-F1
#
_entry.id   AF-A0ABD2U4H5-F1
#
_cell.length_a   1.000
_cell.length_b   1.000
_cell.length_c   1.000
_cell.angle_alpha   90.00
_cell.angle_beta   90.00
_cell.angle_gamma   90.00
#
_symmetry.space_group_name_H-M   'P 1'
#
loop_
_entity.id
_entity.type
_entity.pdbx_description
1 polymer ?
#
loop_
_entity_poly.entity_id
_entity_poly.type
_entity_poly.pdbx_seq_one_letter_code
_entity_poly.pdbx_strand_id
1 'polypeptide(L)'
;MEQAYTEIEDYGESVGKKIVGCHWGCSVMTPIRKQHLSLSCAPQVVCDAISSKLAILSKRFMKVSLERPNRSLRGQTSCSNRAVVPILFSVQELYDCVDREEVSMKLRDAFQYVMLKGINIEQRYPQAYQNCQEDCQCAKISARKITVTGWKKLNGLQEILGALEVQPVIGTTKFGSIRTFMCSHPDVIVRLKDAEDTPESSSSGTRSHAILVIGHGYDTDNNLYYVVKNSWGLRWGSHGYMKFEAALLNHFYIPERVLWKSPEDVRLQYEARDG
;
A
#
# COMPACT_ATOMS: atom_id res chain seq x y z
N MET A 1 -15.13 15.91 19.33
CA MET A 1 -15.07 16.14 17.87
C MET A 1 -13.69 16.67 17.56
N GLU A 2 -12.71 15.79 17.35
CA GLU A 2 -11.41 16.18 16.79
C GLU A 2 -11.42 15.87 15.30
N GLN A 3 -10.96 16.85 14.53
CA GLN A 3 -11.02 16.89 13.07
C GLN A 3 -10.29 15.69 12.47
N ALA A 4 -11.04 14.86 11.76
CA ALA A 4 -10.50 13.76 10.99
C ALA A 4 -9.76 14.31 9.74
N TYR A 5 -8.47 13.98 9.63
CA TYR A 5 -7.65 14.03 8.40
C TYR A 5 -7.23 15.40 7.84
N THR A 6 -6.61 16.27 8.66
CA THR A 6 -5.82 17.42 8.17
C THR A 6 -4.31 17.27 8.36
N GLU A 7 -3.75 16.09 8.10
CA GLU A 7 -2.30 15.91 7.97
C GLU A 7 -1.98 15.36 6.58
N ILE A 8 -1.96 16.25 5.58
CA ILE A 8 -1.13 16.04 4.40
C ILE A 8 0.27 16.48 4.79
N GLU A 9 1.07 15.53 5.28
CA GLU A 9 2.50 15.72 5.39
C GLU A 9 3.15 14.72 4.43
N ASP A 10 3.51 15.24 3.26
CA ASP A 10 4.51 14.67 2.36
C ASP A 10 4.23 13.24 1.82
N TYR A 11 3.72 13.17 0.58
CA TYR A 11 3.46 11.90 -0.13
C TYR A 11 4.73 11.17 -0.61
N GLY A 12 5.85 11.31 0.10
CA GLY A 12 7.15 10.76 -0.28
C GLY A 12 8.03 11.75 -1.06
N GLU A 13 7.64 13.01 -1.19
CA GLU A 13 8.48 14.09 -1.71
C GLU A 13 9.82 14.22 -0.98
N SER A 14 9.86 14.06 0.36
CA SER A 14 11.12 14.08 1.13
C SER A 14 12.11 13.02 0.68
N VAL A 15 11.64 11.78 0.49
CA VAL A 15 12.47 10.64 0.05
C VAL A 15 12.61 10.57 -1.47
N GLY A 16 11.79 11.32 -2.20
CA GLY A 16 11.71 11.42 -3.66
C GLY A 16 12.93 12.09 -4.32
N LYS A 17 13.67 12.89 -3.55
CA LYS A 17 14.85 13.60 -4.05
C LYS A 17 15.97 12.59 -4.40
N LYS A 18 16.48 12.67 -5.64
CA LYS A 18 17.53 11.79 -6.22
C LYS A 18 17.09 10.37 -6.62
N ILE A 19 15.78 10.10 -6.72
CA ILE A 19 15.30 8.85 -7.32
C ILE A 19 15.66 8.84 -8.81
N VAL A 20 16.22 7.72 -9.29
CA VAL A 20 16.63 7.55 -10.69
C VAL A 20 15.47 7.04 -11.57
N GLY A 21 14.47 6.34 -10.98
CA GLY A 21 13.27 5.80 -11.65
C GLY A 21 11.94 6.49 -11.30
N CYS A 22 10.82 5.78 -11.48
CA CYS A 22 9.46 6.28 -11.19
C CYS A 22 9.21 6.56 -9.70
N HIS A 23 8.54 7.70 -9.41
CA HIS A 23 8.06 8.09 -8.07
C HIS A 23 6.56 8.43 -8.12
N TRP A 24 5.74 7.61 -7.46
CA TRP A 24 4.27 7.73 -7.52
C TRP A 24 3.67 8.66 -6.47
N GLY A 25 4.49 9.24 -5.58
CA GLY A 25 4.07 9.93 -4.36
C GLY A 25 2.93 10.93 -4.52
N CYS A 26 3.18 12.06 -5.16
CA CYS A 26 2.35 13.27 -5.00
C CYS A 26 0.96 13.24 -5.67
N SER A 27 0.61 12.18 -6.39
CA SER A 27 -0.46 12.24 -7.40
C SER A 27 -1.39 11.05 -7.42
N VAL A 28 -0.98 9.92 -6.85
CA VAL A 28 -1.76 8.69 -6.88
C VAL A 28 -1.74 7.95 -5.54
N MET A 29 -0.95 8.40 -4.57
CA MET A 29 -0.87 7.76 -3.25
C MET A 29 -1.90 8.32 -2.28
N THR A 30 -2.56 7.41 -1.57
CA THR A 30 -3.32 7.74 -0.35
C THR A 30 -2.38 8.32 0.72
N PRO A 31 -2.89 9.13 1.67
CA PRO A 31 -2.12 9.56 2.84
C PRO A 31 -1.53 8.39 3.63
N ILE A 32 -0.50 8.66 4.43
CA ILE A 32 0.03 7.68 5.38
C ILE A 32 -1.03 7.39 6.44
N ARG A 33 -1.27 6.10 6.72
CA ARG A 33 -2.09 5.69 7.87
C ARG A 33 -1.21 5.07 8.94
N LYS A 34 -1.70 5.11 10.18
CA LYS A 34 -1.13 4.38 11.31
C LYS A 34 -1.99 3.17 11.61
N GLN A 35 -1.42 1.98 11.44
CA GLN A 35 -2.08 0.73 11.79
C GLN A 35 -2.37 0.70 13.29
N HIS A 36 -3.61 0.40 13.65
CA HIS A 36 -4.07 0.34 15.05
C HIS A 36 -3.64 -0.95 15.74
N LEU A 37 -3.41 -2.01 14.96
CA LEU A 37 -2.99 -3.33 15.42
C LEU A 37 -1.74 -3.76 14.66
N SER A 38 -0.82 -4.50 15.30
CA SER A 38 0.41 -5.02 14.68
C SER A 38 0.19 -5.98 13.51
N LEU A 39 -1.08 -6.23 13.12
CA LEU A 39 -1.54 -7.31 12.25
C LEU A 39 -2.25 -6.82 10.97
N SER A 40 -2.46 -5.51 10.80
CA SER A 40 -3.27 -4.97 9.69
C SER A 40 -2.43 -4.47 8.50
N CYS A 41 -1.17 -4.90 8.38
CA CYS A 41 -0.29 -4.48 7.29
C CYS A 41 -0.82 -4.94 5.92
N ALA A 42 -1.27 -6.20 5.81
CA ALA A 42 -1.82 -6.76 4.57
C ALA A 42 -3.09 -6.02 4.08
N PRO A 43 -4.15 -5.83 4.90
CA PRO A 43 -5.28 -4.97 4.55
C PRO A 43 -4.87 -3.61 4.00
N GLN A 44 -3.95 -2.94 4.68
CA GLN A 44 -3.57 -1.58 4.34
C GLN A 44 -2.83 -1.50 3.00
N VAL A 45 -1.84 -2.37 2.75
CA VAL A 45 -1.12 -2.35 1.46
C VAL A 45 -1.99 -2.77 0.29
N VAL A 46 -2.98 -3.66 0.50
CA VAL A 46 -3.94 -4.04 -0.55
C VAL A 46 -4.83 -2.85 -0.90
N CYS A 47 -5.41 -2.16 0.10
CA CYS A 47 -6.18 -0.95 -0.12
C CYS A 47 -5.37 0.14 -0.83
N ASP A 48 -4.13 0.39 -0.39
CA ASP A 48 -3.27 1.40 -1.00
C ASP A 48 -2.89 1.04 -2.44
N ALA A 49 -2.52 -0.22 -2.71
CA ALA A 49 -2.17 -0.65 -4.07
C ALA A 49 -3.35 -0.53 -5.05
N ILE A 50 -4.57 -0.90 -4.62
CA ILE A 50 -5.79 -0.77 -5.43
C ILE A 50 -6.12 0.70 -5.67
N SER A 51 -6.04 1.54 -4.62
CA SER A 51 -6.29 2.97 -4.73
C SER A 51 -5.33 3.64 -5.69
N SER A 52 -4.03 3.37 -5.56
CA SER A 52 -3.02 3.95 -6.45
C SER A 52 -3.22 3.51 -7.88
N LYS A 53 -3.53 2.23 -8.11
CA LYS A 53 -3.84 1.73 -9.45
C LYS A 53 -5.05 2.43 -10.07
N LEU A 54 -6.13 2.60 -9.31
CA LEU A 54 -7.32 3.30 -9.76
C LEU A 54 -7.04 4.78 -10.07
N ALA A 55 -6.22 5.43 -9.24
CA ALA A 55 -5.82 6.82 -9.46
C ALA A 55 -4.97 6.97 -10.74
N ILE A 56 -4.04 6.04 -10.99
CA ILE A 56 -3.24 5.98 -12.23
C ILE A 56 -4.15 5.83 -13.46
N LEU A 57 -5.10 4.88 -13.40
CA LEU A 57 -6.05 4.65 -14.49
C LEU A 57 -6.92 5.90 -14.76
N SER A 58 -7.38 6.56 -13.70
CA SER A 58 -8.19 7.78 -13.79
C SER A 58 -7.42 8.92 -14.44
N LYS A 59 -6.13 9.11 -14.08
CA LYS A 59 -5.26 10.11 -14.72
C LYS A 59 -5.08 9.84 -16.20
N ARG A 60 -4.79 8.58 -16.57
CA ARG A 60 -4.65 8.16 -17.97
C ARG A 60 -5.93 8.42 -18.78
N PHE A 61 -7.09 8.08 -18.22
CA PHE A 61 -8.39 8.29 -18.87
C PHE A 61 -8.70 9.77 -19.08
N MET A 62 -8.46 10.61 -18.06
CA MET A 62 -8.70 12.06 -18.15
C MET A 62 -7.66 12.81 -18.99
N LYS A 63 -6.69 12.11 -19.60
CA LYS A 63 -5.53 12.70 -20.28
C LYS A 63 -4.79 13.73 -19.40
N VAL A 64 -4.84 13.55 -18.09
CA VAL A 64 -4.06 14.35 -17.15
C VAL A 64 -2.65 13.81 -17.19
N SER A 65 -1.69 14.68 -17.49
CA SER A 65 -0.28 14.29 -17.56
C SER A 65 0.13 13.63 -16.23
N LEU A 66 0.66 12.41 -16.31
CA LEU A 66 1.43 11.81 -15.22
C LEU A 66 2.77 12.54 -15.22
N GLU A 67 2.81 13.79 -14.74
CA GLU A 67 4.03 14.58 -14.79
C GLU A 67 5.15 13.83 -14.05
N ARG A 68 6.12 13.31 -14.81
CA ARG A 68 7.43 12.96 -14.29
C ARG A 68 8.06 14.28 -13.85
N PRO A 69 8.57 14.42 -12.62
CA PRO A 69 9.26 15.63 -12.20
C PRO A 69 10.36 15.95 -13.21
N ASN A 70 10.24 17.10 -13.88
CA ASN A 70 11.13 17.50 -14.95
C ASN A 70 12.53 17.73 -14.36
N ARG A 71 13.56 17.13 -14.97
CA ARG A 71 14.95 17.05 -14.45
C ARG A 71 15.72 18.39 -14.37
N SER A 72 15.06 19.53 -14.61
CA SER A 72 15.74 20.79 -14.99
C SER A 72 15.44 22.02 -14.10
N LEU A 73 14.45 22.02 -13.21
CA LEU A 73 14.15 23.22 -12.41
C LEU A 73 14.42 22.97 -10.93
N ARG A 74 15.57 23.47 -10.47
CA ARG A 74 15.83 23.67 -9.04
C ARG A 74 14.74 24.59 -8.49
N GLY A 75 13.97 24.13 -7.51
CA GLY A 75 13.38 25.02 -6.51
C GLY A 75 11.85 25.20 -6.48
N GLN A 76 11.04 24.51 -7.29
CA GLN A 76 9.58 24.54 -7.12
C GLN A 76 8.95 23.16 -7.33
N THR A 77 8.79 22.39 -6.24
CA THR A 77 7.88 21.24 -6.19
C THR A 77 6.46 21.77 -5.96
N SER A 78 5.88 22.40 -7.00
CA SER A 78 4.44 22.67 -7.00
C SER A 78 3.76 21.53 -7.73
N CYS A 79 3.10 20.65 -6.97
CA CYS A 79 2.18 19.65 -7.50
C CYS A 79 0.98 20.35 -8.14
N SER A 80 1.12 20.72 -9.42
CA SER A 80 0.15 21.56 -10.13
C SER A 80 -1.15 20.80 -10.46
N ASN A 81 -2.19 21.09 -9.68
CA ASN A 81 -3.57 21.46 -10.07
C ASN A 81 -4.43 20.59 -11.01
N ARG A 82 -4.15 19.29 -11.16
CA ARG A 82 -5.19 18.29 -11.53
C ARG A 82 -5.03 17.00 -10.71
N ALA A 83 -5.10 17.13 -9.39
CA ALA A 83 -5.00 16.01 -8.47
C ALA A 83 -6.18 15.05 -8.67
N VAL A 84 -5.90 13.84 -9.15
CA VAL A 84 -6.82 12.72 -8.92
C VAL A 84 -6.74 12.44 -7.44
N VAL A 85 -7.86 12.61 -6.73
CA VAL A 85 -7.94 12.25 -5.32
C VAL A 85 -8.02 10.73 -5.23
N PRO A 86 -7.01 10.05 -4.67
CA PRO A 86 -7.05 8.59 -4.52
C PRO A 86 -8.16 8.19 -3.55
N ILE A 87 -8.86 7.09 -3.85
CA ILE A 87 -9.99 6.62 -3.05
C ILE A 87 -9.46 5.91 -1.80
N LEU A 88 -9.85 6.41 -0.63
CA LEU A 88 -9.60 5.69 0.62
C LEU A 88 -10.55 4.50 0.72
N PHE A 89 -10.00 3.29 0.67
CA PHE A 89 -10.74 2.05 0.93
C PHE A 89 -10.74 1.70 2.42
N SER A 90 -11.78 1.00 2.85
CA SER A 90 -11.94 0.57 4.23
C SER A 90 -10.97 -0.56 4.56
N VAL A 91 -9.95 -0.22 5.34
CA VAL A 91 -9.03 -1.22 5.92
C VAL A 91 -9.76 -2.06 6.96
N GLN A 92 -10.75 -1.46 7.64
CA GLN A 92 -11.55 -2.09 8.68
C GLN A 92 -12.45 -3.21 8.12
N GLU A 93 -13.08 -3.02 6.95
CA GLU A 93 -13.89 -4.06 6.30
C GLU A 93 -13.06 -5.31 6.01
N LEU A 94 -11.82 -5.16 5.51
CA LEU A 94 -10.94 -6.31 5.33
C LEU A 94 -10.62 -6.96 6.68
N TYR A 95 -10.27 -6.16 7.68
CA TYR A 95 -9.90 -6.68 9.00
C TYR A 95 -11.02 -7.47 9.68
N ASP A 96 -12.27 -7.01 9.56
CA ASP A 96 -13.45 -7.60 10.20
C ASP A 96 -14.06 -8.76 9.40
N CYS A 97 -13.97 -8.72 8.06
CA CYS A 97 -14.77 -9.60 7.20
C CYS A 97 -13.98 -10.65 6.42
N VAL A 98 -12.66 -10.59 6.44
CA VAL A 98 -11.82 -11.63 5.86
C VAL A 98 -11.63 -12.75 6.88
N ASP A 99 -12.20 -13.91 6.59
CA ASP A 99 -11.96 -15.12 7.37
C ASP A 99 -10.47 -15.46 7.34
N ARG A 100 -9.88 -15.70 8.51
CA ARG A 100 -8.45 -15.94 8.69
C ARG A 100 -8.21 -17.12 9.61
N GLU A 101 -7.33 -18.02 9.17
CA GLU A 101 -6.86 -19.15 10.00
C GLU A 101 -5.85 -18.69 11.06
N GLU A 102 -5.16 -17.59 10.79
CA GLU A 102 -4.11 -17.03 11.65
C GLU A 102 -4.49 -15.63 12.13
N VAL A 103 -3.78 -15.17 13.17
CA VAL A 103 -3.98 -13.84 13.78
C VAL A 103 -3.62 -12.71 12.79
N SER A 104 -2.62 -12.92 11.92
CA SER A 104 -2.27 -12.00 10.84
C SER A 104 -2.90 -12.42 9.52
N MET A 105 -3.47 -11.45 8.79
CA MET A 105 -4.07 -11.70 7.48
C MET A 105 -3.01 -11.91 6.39
N LYS A 106 -3.17 -12.95 5.57
CA LYS A 106 -2.32 -13.17 4.38
C LYS A 106 -2.79 -12.26 3.25
N LEU A 107 -1.85 -11.77 2.43
CA LEU A 107 -2.17 -10.95 1.25
C LEU A 107 -3.15 -11.65 0.29
N ARG A 108 -3.03 -12.98 0.18
CA ARG A 108 -3.92 -13.82 -0.63
C ARG A 108 -5.38 -13.67 -0.20
N ASP A 109 -5.65 -13.71 1.10
CA ASP A 109 -7.01 -13.70 1.65
C ASP A 109 -7.65 -12.32 1.45
N ALA A 110 -6.87 -11.26 1.67
CA ALA A 110 -7.28 -9.89 1.37
C ALA A 110 -7.66 -9.72 -0.11
N PHE A 111 -6.78 -10.12 -1.04
CA PHE A 111 -7.09 -10.03 -2.46
C PHE A 111 -8.30 -10.90 -2.84
N GLN A 112 -8.38 -12.11 -2.30
CA GLN A 112 -9.47 -13.03 -2.57
C GLN A 112 -10.83 -12.46 -2.14
N TYR A 113 -10.88 -11.79 -0.99
CA TYR A 113 -12.06 -11.07 -0.54
C TYR A 113 -12.44 -9.94 -1.50
N VAL A 114 -11.49 -9.08 -1.88
CA VAL A 114 -11.77 -7.96 -2.80
C VAL A 114 -12.19 -8.46 -4.19
N MET A 115 -11.67 -9.60 -4.64
CA MET A 115 -12.09 -10.24 -5.88
C MET A 115 -13.56 -10.68 -5.83
N LEU A 116 -14.01 -11.28 -4.72
CA LEU A 116 -15.33 -11.89 -4.60
C LEU A 116 -16.42 -10.93 -4.13
N LYS A 117 -16.12 -10.16 -3.08
CA LYS A 117 -17.09 -9.33 -2.36
C LYS A 117 -16.92 -7.84 -2.66
N GLY A 118 -15.82 -7.46 -3.30
CA GLY A 118 -15.40 -6.06 -3.48
C GLY A 118 -15.10 -5.36 -2.16
N ILE A 119 -14.63 -4.12 -2.26
CA ILE A 119 -14.26 -3.31 -1.09
C ILE A 119 -15.04 -1.98 -1.05
N ASN A 120 -15.46 -1.57 0.15
CA ASN A 120 -16.06 -0.26 0.40
C ASN A 120 -15.00 0.82 0.55
N ILE A 121 -15.46 2.05 0.37
CA ILE A 121 -14.69 3.24 0.75
C ILE A 121 -14.69 3.39 2.27
N GLU A 122 -13.63 4.01 2.80
CA GLU A 122 -13.43 4.30 4.22
C GLU A 122 -14.65 5.01 4.83
N GLN A 123 -15.26 5.97 4.13
CA GLN A 123 -16.43 6.70 4.63
C GLN A 123 -17.65 5.80 4.91
N ARG A 124 -17.81 4.69 4.18
CA ARG A 124 -18.95 3.78 4.33
C ARG A 124 -18.73 2.70 5.39
N TYR A 125 -17.48 2.34 5.62
CA TYR A 125 -17.08 1.41 6.66
C TYR A 125 -15.85 2.02 7.34
N PRO A 126 -16.04 3.05 8.17
CA PRO A 126 -14.93 3.75 8.80
C PRO A 126 -14.24 2.84 9.79
N GLN A 127 -12.97 3.13 10.07
CA GLN A 127 -12.26 2.53 11.18
C GLN A 127 -12.98 2.82 12.52
N ALA A 128 -13.82 1.88 12.96
CA ALA A 128 -14.43 1.92 14.28
C ALA A 128 -13.38 1.48 15.30
N TYR A 129 -13.00 2.37 16.20
CA TYR A 129 -12.18 2.03 17.34
C TYR A 129 -12.94 1.02 18.20
N GLN A 130 -12.46 -0.23 18.19
CA GLN A 130 -12.77 -1.30 19.16
C GLN A 130 -14.26 -1.63 19.33
N ASN A 131 -14.60 -2.88 19.01
CA ASN A 131 -15.85 -3.58 19.35
C ASN A 131 -16.85 -3.70 18.20
N CYS A 132 -16.44 -4.49 17.22
CA CYS A 132 -17.35 -5.17 16.34
C CYS A 132 -17.49 -6.61 16.86
N GLN A 133 -18.04 -6.76 18.08
CA GLN A 133 -18.22 -8.10 18.70
C GLN A 133 -19.54 -8.77 18.31
N GLU A 134 -20.57 -8.01 17.91
CA GLU A 134 -21.90 -8.59 17.62
C GLU A 134 -22.59 -8.04 16.36
N ASP A 135 -22.14 -6.91 15.79
CA ASP A 135 -22.83 -6.18 14.69
C ASP A 135 -21.95 -5.89 13.47
N CYS A 136 -20.95 -6.73 13.19
CA CYS A 136 -20.15 -6.54 11.98
C CYS A 136 -21.02 -6.70 10.73
N GLN A 137 -21.31 -5.58 10.08
CA GLN A 137 -22.04 -5.53 8.81
C GLN A 137 -21.13 -5.95 7.66
N CYS A 138 -20.52 -7.11 7.80
CA CYS A 138 -19.82 -7.78 6.72
C CYS A 138 -20.84 -8.06 5.62
N ALA A 139 -20.61 -7.47 4.46
CA ALA A 139 -21.37 -7.73 3.24
C ALA A 139 -22.87 -7.35 3.25
N LYS A 140 -23.25 -6.15 3.69
CA LYS A 140 -24.47 -5.56 3.08
C LYS A 140 -24.16 -5.08 1.67
N ILE A 141 -24.35 -5.97 0.68
CA ILE A 141 -24.30 -5.69 -0.76
C ILE A 141 -25.43 -4.71 -1.11
N SER A 142 -25.22 -3.42 -0.86
CA SER A 142 -26.24 -2.38 -1.13
C SER A 142 -25.77 -1.32 -2.12
N ALA A 143 -24.52 -1.42 -2.59
CA ALA A 143 -23.93 -0.44 -3.47
C ALA A 143 -22.86 -1.03 -4.39
N ARG A 144 -22.58 -0.30 -5.47
CA ARG A 144 -21.44 -0.59 -6.36
C ARG A 144 -20.15 -0.66 -5.56
N LYS A 145 -19.33 -1.66 -5.87
CA LYS A 145 -18.04 -1.90 -5.21
C LYS A 145 -16.90 -1.92 -6.21
N ILE A 146 -15.72 -1.54 -5.73
CA ILE A 146 -14.46 -1.77 -6.45
C ILE A 146 -14.04 -3.22 -6.22
N THR A 147 -13.64 -3.88 -7.30
CA THR A 147 -13.12 -5.24 -7.30
C THR A 147 -11.79 -5.28 -8.04
N VAL A 148 -11.04 -6.36 -7.83
CA VAL A 148 -9.89 -6.72 -8.67
C VAL A 148 -10.18 -8.02 -9.40
N THR A 149 -9.66 -8.18 -10.62
CA THR A 149 -9.82 -9.44 -11.37
C THR A 149 -8.92 -10.55 -10.86
N GLY A 150 -7.85 -10.18 -10.15
CA GLY A 150 -6.80 -11.07 -9.71
C GLY A 150 -5.65 -10.29 -9.09
N TRP A 151 -4.62 -11.04 -8.71
CA TRP A 151 -3.36 -10.52 -8.22
C TRP A 151 -2.22 -11.38 -8.77
N LYS A 152 -1.06 -10.77 -8.97
CA LYS A 152 0.09 -11.43 -9.57
C LYS A 152 1.29 -11.32 -8.63
N LYS A 153 1.95 -12.45 -8.37
CA LYS A 153 3.28 -12.50 -7.76
C LYS A 153 4.32 -12.20 -8.84
N LEU A 154 5.19 -11.22 -8.58
CA LEU A 154 6.29 -10.86 -9.48
C LEU A 154 7.52 -11.67 -9.12
N ASN A 155 8.24 -12.16 -10.15
CA ASN A 155 9.44 -12.96 -9.99
C ASN A 155 10.60 -12.34 -10.78
N GLY A 156 11.72 -12.14 -10.10
CA GLY A 156 12.92 -11.58 -10.71
C GLY A 156 12.89 -10.05 -10.82
N LEU A 157 14.10 -9.48 -10.84
CA LEU A 157 14.29 -8.03 -10.75
C LEU A 157 13.65 -7.27 -11.92
N GLN A 158 13.76 -7.78 -13.15
CA GLN A 158 13.24 -7.11 -14.34
C GLN A 158 11.71 -6.93 -14.29
N GLU A 159 11.00 -7.95 -13.80
CA GLU A 159 9.54 -7.87 -13.67
C GLU A 159 9.12 -6.89 -12.58
N ILE A 160 9.85 -6.86 -11.46
CA ILE A 160 9.61 -5.93 -10.35
C ILE A 160 9.83 -4.48 -10.79
N LEU A 161 10.97 -4.18 -11.43
CA LEU A 161 11.27 -2.84 -11.92
C LEU A 161 10.30 -2.41 -13.03
N GLY A 162 9.97 -3.32 -13.95
CA GLY A 162 8.96 -3.07 -14.99
C GLY A 162 7.57 -2.79 -14.43
N ALA A 163 7.18 -3.44 -13.33
CA ALA A 163 5.93 -3.15 -12.64
C ALA A 163 5.95 -1.77 -11.95
N LEU A 164 7.08 -1.40 -11.32
CA LEU A 164 7.26 -0.10 -10.66
C LEU A 164 7.17 1.09 -11.63
N GLU A 165 7.48 0.88 -12.91
CA GLU A 165 7.30 1.88 -13.97
C GLU A 165 5.82 2.18 -14.29
N VAL A 166 4.89 1.30 -13.89
CA VAL A 166 3.46 1.45 -14.21
C VAL A 166 2.56 1.58 -12.99
N GLN A 167 2.99 1.13 -11.81
CA GLN A 167 2.24 1.23 -10.55
C GLN A 167 3.11 0.90 -9.32
N PRO A 168 2.67 1.27 -8.10
CA PRO A 168 3.24 0.74 -6.87
C PRO A 168 3.14 -0.79 -6.76
N VAL A 169 4.12 -1.41 -6.08
CA VAL A 169 4.25 -2.86 -5.89
C VAL A 169 4.23 -3.17 -4.40
N ILE A 170 3.48 -4.19 -3.97
CA ILE A 170 3.51 -4.65 -2.59
C ILE A 170 4.76 -5.51 -2.39
N GLY A 171 5.60 -5.16 -1.43
CA GLY A 171 6.75 -5.96 -0.98
C GLY A 171 6.50 -6.58 0.40
N THR A 172 7.17 -7.69 0.72
CA THR A 172 7.19 -8.25 2.08
C THR A 172 8.59 -8.31 2.65
N THR A 173 8.71 -8.02 3.95
CA THR A 173 9.95 -8.12 4.71
C THR A 173 9.77 -9.03 5.91
N LYS A 174 10.84 -9.72 6.33
CA LYS A 174 10.85 -10.56 7.54
C LYS A 174 11.45 -9.84 8.76
N PHE A 175 11.95 -8.62 8.57
CA PHE A 175 12.69 -7.89 9.60
C PHE A 175 11.75 -7.05 10.46
N GLY A 176 11.37 -7.57 11.63
CA GLY A 176 10.55 -6.86 12.61
C GLY A 176 11.25 -5.69 13.30
N SER A 177 12.59 -5.71 13.31
CA SER A 177 13.49 -4.70 13.91
C SER A 177 13.42 -3.33 13.21
N ILE A 178 12.90 -3.26 11.98
CA ILE A 178 12.73 -2.02 11.21
C ILE A 178 11.83 -0.97 11.91
N ARG A 179 11.10 -1.37 12.96
CA ARG A 179 10.32 -0.45 13.81
C ARG A 179 11.18 0.57 14.56
N THR A 180 12.49 0.33 14.73
CA THR A 180 13.41 1.22 15.47
C THR A 180 13.74 2.52 14.71
N PHE A 181 13.49 2.59 13.41
CA PHE A 181 13.74 3.76 12.57
C PHE A 181 12.69 4.87 12.74
N MET A 182 12.54 5.38 13.96
CA MET A 182 11.76 6.59 14.24
C MET A 182 12.53 7.85 13.81
N CYS A 183 11.86 8.81 13.17
CA CYS A 183 12.44 10.12 12.81
C CYS A 183 13.79 10.04 12.03
N SER A 184 13.85 9.24 10.97
CA SER A 184 15.06 9.08 10.14
C SER A 184 15.19 10.17 9.07
N HIS A 185 16.42 10.59 8.77
CA HIS A 185 16.68 11.54 7.69
C HIS A 185 16.30 10.93 6.32
N PRO A 186 15.69 11.69 5.38
CA PRO A 186 15.19 11.16 4.09
C PRO A 186 16.25 10.51 3.16
N ASP A 187 17.53 10.79 3.40
CA ASP A 187 18.66 10.21 2.66
C ASP A 187 19.17 8.89 3.25
N VAL A 188 18.67 8.45 4.41
CA VAL A 188 19.04 7.17 5.01
C VAL A 188 18.49 6.01 4.18
N ILE A 189 19.36 5.09 3.79
CA ILE A 189 19.02 3.79 3.23
C ILE A 189 19.20 2.75 4.34
N VAL A 190 18.10 2.12 4.75
CA VAL A 190 18.15 0.98 5.68
C VAL A 190 18.85 -0.16 4.98
N ARG A 191 19.93 -0.68 5.57
CA ARG A 191 20.69 -1.81 5.04
C ARG A 191 20.33 -3.08 5.78
N LEU A 192 20.65 -4.23 5.16
CA LEU A 192 20.49 -5.53 5.79
C LEU A 192 21.23 -5.63 7.14
N LYS A 193 22.44 -5.05 7.23
CA LYS A 193 23.21 -5.00 8.47
C LYS A 193 22.54 -4.19 9.60
N ASP A 194 21.65 -3.27 9.25
CA ASP A 194 20.91 -2.44 10.23
C ASP A 194 19.60 -3.12 10.64
N ALA A 195 19.21 -4.20 9.95
CA ALA A 195 18.03 -5.00 10.22
C ALA A 195 18.45 -6.31 10.90
N GLU A 196 18.36 -6.35 12.23
CA GLU A 196 18.58 -7.61 12.95
C GLU A 196 17.52 -8.63 12.55
N ASP A 197 17.96 -9.85 12.21
CA ASP A 197 17.08 -11.02 12.15
C ASP A 197 16.38 -11.12 13.50
N THR A 198 15.04 -11.12 13.50
CA THR A 198 14.34 -11.62 14.68
C THR A 198 14.70 -13.09 14.77
N PRO A 199 15.44 -13.56 15.79
CA PRO A 199 15.80 -14.97 15.88
C PRO A 199 14.51 -15.79 15.83
N GLU A 200 14.53 -16.88 15.05
CA GLU A 200 13.45 -17.86 14.93
C GLU A 200 12.99 -18.45 16.28
N SER A 201 13.66 -18.09 17.39
CA SER A 201 13.47 -18.62 18.74
C SER A 201 12.51 -17.86 19.64
N SER A 202 11.84 -16.78 19.20
CA SER A 202 10.62 -16.36 19.90
C SER A 202 9.48 -17.23 19.39
N SER A 203 8.77 -17.93 20.27
CA SER A 203 7.63 -18.83 20.04
C SER A 203 6.40 -18.23 19.32
N SER A 204 6.58 -17.11 18.64
CA SER A 204 5.69 -16.45 17.68
C SER A 204 6.47 -16.32 16.38
N GLY A 205 6.23 -17.20 15.41
CA GLY A 205 6.97 -17.31 14.15
C GLY A 205 7.28 -15.99 13.42
N THR A 206 8.27 -16.03 12.52
CA THR A 206 8.80 -14.90 11.76
C THR A 206 7.68 -13.96 11.29
N ARG A 207 7.58 -12.77 11.90
CA ARG A 207 6.53 -11.80 11.57
C ARG A 207 6.86 -11.14 10.24
N SER A 208 6.32 -11.67 9.15
CA SER A 208 6.38 -11.01 7.85
C SER A 208 5.54 -9.73 7.87
N HIS A 209 6.11 -8.60 7.46
CA HIS A 209 5.41 -7.32 7.32
C HIS A 209 5.25 -6.98 5.84
N ALA A 210 4.05 -6.56 5.46
CA ALA A 210 3.77 -6.10 4.10
C ALA A 210 3.92 -4.58 4.02
N ILE A 211 4.60 -4.11 2.98
CA ILE A 211 4.89 -2.69 2.74
C ILE A 211 4.67 -2.36 1.26
N LEU A 212 4.43 -1.08 0.94
CA LEU A 212 4.20 -0.68 -0.44
C LEU A 212 5.46 -0.02 -1.02
N VAL A 213 5.99 -0.56 -2.11
CA VAL A 213 7.10 0.00 -2.88
C VAL A 213 6.55 0.98 -3.91
N ILE A 214 7.02 2.22 -3.85
CA ILE A 214 6.51 3.33 -4.67
C ILE A 214 7.55 3.89 -5.66
N GLY A 215 8.76 3.33 -5.65
CA GLY A 215 9.86 3.71 -6.52
C GLY A 215 11.13 2.96 -6.19
N HIS A 216 12.19 3.21 -6.97
CA HIS A 216 13.50 2.61 -6.77
C HIS A 216 14.62 3.54 -7.27
N GLY A 217 15.83 3.30 -6.80
CA GLY A 217 17.03 4.01 -7.25
C GLY A 217 18.30 3.23 -6.92
N TYR A 218 19.44 3.83 -7.24
CA TYR A 218 20.75 3.27 -6.97
C TYR A 218 21.55 4.25 -6.10
N ASP A 219 22.27 3.74 -5.12
CA ASP A 219 23.21 4.54 -4.33
C ASP A 219 24.50 4.85 -5.11
N THR A 220 25.46 5.53 -4.48
CA THR A 220 26.75 5.89 -5.09
C THR A 220 27.60 4.69 -5.48
N ASP A 221 27.37 3.54 -4.84
CA ASP A 221 28.09 2.28 -5.06
C ASP A 221 27.31 1.35 -6.00
N ASN A 222 26.27 1.88 -6.67
CA ASN A 222 25.39 1.16 -7.59
C ASN A 222 24.57 0.02 -6.96
N ASN A 223 24.30 0.09 -5.65
CA ASN A 223 23.38 -0.84 -4.99
C ASN A 223 21.93 -0.37 -5.15
N LEU A 224 21.05 -1.29 -5.50
CA LEU A 224 19.62 -1.04 -5.64
C LEU A 224 18.97 -0.79 -4.29
N TYR A 225 18.17 0.27 -4.21
CA TYR A 225 17.25 0.52 -3.11
C TYR A 225 15.82 0.74 -3.63
N TYR A 226 14.86 0.41 -2.77
CA TYR A 226 13.44 0.67 -2.96
C TYR A 226 12.99 1.82 -2.07
N VAL A 227 12.09 2.66 -2.60
CA VAL A 227 11.40 3.67 -1.80
C VAL A 227 10.07 3.08 -1.35
N VAL A 228 9.89 3.02 -0.03
CA VAL A 228 8.77 2.32 0.59
C VAL A 228 7.85 3.28 1.34
N LYS A 229 6.54 3.08 1.18
CA LYS A 229 5.47 3.68 1.99
C LYS A 229 5.04 2.68 3.04
N ASN A 230 5.07 3.08 4.30
CA ASN A 230 4.71 2.21 5.43
C ASN A 230 3.37 2.61 6.06
N SER A 231 2.93 1.79 7.02
CA SER A 231 1.67 1.90 7.74
C SER A 231 1.86 2.28 9.22
N TRP A 232 2.98 2.87 9.62
CA TRP A 232 3.31 3.13 11.03
C TRP A 232 3.13 4.59 11.45
N GLY A 233 2.42 5.38 10.64
CA GLY A 233 2.18 6.81 10.87
C GLY A 233 3.35 7.69 10.44
N LEU A 234 3.11 9.00 10.43
CA LEU A 234 4.02 10.01 9.87
C LEU A 234 5.35 10.12 10.64
N ARG A 235 5.39 9.76 11.92
CA ARG A 235 6.59 9.84 12.75
C ARG A 235 7.64 8.75 12.45
N TRP A 236 7.25 7.71 11.72
CA TRP A 236 8.18 6.66 11.32
C TRP A 236 8.92 7.06 10.04
N GLY A 237 10.23 6.80 9.99
CA GLY A 237 11.06 7.19 8.84
C GLY A 237 11.03 8.70 8.57
N SER A 238 10.90 9.06 7.30
CA SER A 238 10.68 10.41 6.81
C SER A 238 9.22 10.54 6.36
N HIS A 239 8.35 11.12 7.21
CA HIS A 239 6.91 11.26 6.98
C HIS A 239 6.22 9.94 6.60
N GLY A 240 6.62 8.81 7.20
CA GLY A 240 6.05 7.49 6.90
C GLY A 240 6.70 6.75 5.72
N TYR A 241 7.76 7.31 5.13
CA TYR A 241 8.50 6.72 4.02
C TYR A 241 9.98 6.47 4.36
N MET A 242 10.61 5.50 3.69
CA MET A 242 12.04 5.23 3.80
C MET A 242 12.63 4.65 2.50
N LYS A 243 13.96 4.60 2.42
CA LYS A 243 14.70 3.84 1.41
C LYS A 243 15.19 2.53 2.02
N PHE A 244 14.87 1.40 1.41
CA PHE A 244 15.33 0.07 1.82
C PHE A 244 16.30 -0.48 0.78
N GLU A 245 17.43 -1.02 1.23
CA GLU A 245 18.24 -1.90 0.39
C GLU A 245 17.37 -3.03 -0.17
N ALA A 246 17.57 -3.38 -1.45
CA ALA A 246 16.72 -4.33 -2.15
C ALA A 246 16.62 -5.70 -1.44
N ALA A 247 17.69 -6.13 -0.77
CA ALA A 247 17.77 -7.38 -0.03
C ALA A 247 16.81 -7.46 1.18
N LEU A 248 16.25 -6.34 1.63
CA LEU A 248 15.28 -6.32 2.74
C LEU A 248 13.87 -6.79 2.34
N LEU A 249 13.58 -6.91 1.03
CA LEU A 249 12.28 -7.28 0.49
C LEU A 249 12.37 -8.58 -0.33
N ASN A 250 11.46 -9.52 -0.07
CA ASN A 250 11.59 -10.89 -0.58
C ASN A 250 10.47 -11.32 -1.55
N HIS A 251 9.23 -10.93 -1.29
CA HIS A 251 8.10 -11.28 -2.15
C HIS A 251 7.38 -10.03 -2.63
N PHE A 252 7.03 -10.01 -3.91
CA PHE A 252 6.46 -8.86 -4.59
C PHE A 252 5.14 -9.20 -5.26
N TYR A 253 4.14 -8.34 -5.10
CA TYR A 253 2.78 -8.57 -5.58
C TYR A 253 2.16 -7.30 -6.17
N ILE A 254 1.29 -7.48 -7.15
CA ILE A 254 0.47 -6.40 -7.71
C ILE A 254 -0.98 -6.83 -7.86
N PRO A 255 -1.96 -5.92 -7.71
CA PRO A 255 -3.31 -6.15 -8.22
C PRO A 255 -3.29 -6.19 -9.75
N GLU A 256 -4.11 -7.04 -10.35
CA GLU A 256 -4.37 -7.05 -11.79
C GLU A 256 -5.34 -5.92 -12.17
N ARG A 257 -6.47 -6.18 -12.83
CA ARG A 257 -7.37 -5.11 -13.27
C ARG A 257 -8.26 -4.67 -12.11
N VAL A 258 -8.37 -3.35 -11.90
CA VAL A 258 -9.31 -2.75 -10.94
C VAL A 258 -10.55 -2.31 -11.70
N LEU A 259 -11.73 -2.73 -11.25
CA LEU A 259 -13.00 -2.51 -11.95
C LEU A 259 -14.12 -2.19 -10.96
N TRP A 260 -15.08 -1.38 -11.40
CA TRP A 260 -16.37 -1.23 -10.72
C TRP A 260 -17.28 -2.40 -11.09
N LYS A 261 -17.99 -2.95 -10.10
CA LYS A 261 -19.05 -3.93 -10.31
C LYS A 261 -20.36 -3.48 -9.68
N SER A 262 -21.47 -3.82 -10.33
CA SER A 262 -22.80 -3.65 -9.75
C SER A 262 -22.98 -4.60 -8.55
N PRO A 263 -23.89 -4.28 -7.61
CA PRO A 263 -24.29 -5.22 -6.56
C PRO A 263 -24.63 -6.62 -7.10
N GLU A 264 -25.33 -6.68 -8.24
CA GLU A 264 -25.75 -7.91 -8.90
C GLU A 264 -24.56 -8.70 -9.45
N ASP A 265 -23.60 -8.04 -10.12
CA ASP A 265 -22.40 -8.69 -10.65
C ASP A 265 -21.50 -9.27 -9.54
N VAL A 266 -21.41 -8.57 -8.41
CA VAL A 266 -20.69 -9.06 -7.22
C VAL A 266 -21.38 -10.29 -6.66
N ARG A 267 -22.72 -10.26 -6.53
CA ARG A 267 -23.50 -11.40 -6.03
C ARG A 267 -23.36 -12.63 -6.93
N LEU A 268 -23.51 -12.46 -8.25
CA LEU A 268 -23.38 -13.56 -9.22
C LEU A 268 -21.99 -14.20 -9.19
N GLN A 269 -20.93 -13.39 -9.05
CA GLN A 269 -19.58 -13.92 -8.93
C GLN A 269 -19.37 -14.71 -7.64
N TYR A 270 -19.95 -14.25 -6.53
CA TYR A 270 -19.90 -14.94 -5.26
C TYR A 270 -20.61 -16.31 -5.34
N GLU A 271 -21.83 -16.33 -5.86
CA GLU A 271 -22.66 -17.55 -6.00
C GLU A 271 -22.03 -18.59 -6.94
N ALA A 272 -21.35 -18.17 -8.01
CA ALA A 272 -20.69 -19.08 -8.96
C ALA A 272 -19.49 -19.85 -8.40
N ARG A 273 -19.06 -19.58 -7.16
CA ARG A 273 -17.86 -20.18 -6.55
C ARG A 273 -18.15 -21.02 -5.30
N ASP A 274 -19.31 -20.81 -4.68
CA ASP A 274 -19.80 -21.60 -3.54
C ASP A 274 -20.74 -22.75 -3.97
N GLY A 275 -20.91 -22.99 -5.28
CA GLY A 275 -21.60 -24.14 -5.87
C GLY A 275 -20.65 -25.03 -6.66
#